data_AF-A0A1B7VF98-F1
#
_entry.id   AF-A0A1B7VF98-F1
#
_cell.length_a   1.000
_cell.length_b   1.000
_cell.length_c   1.000
_cell.angle_alpha   90.00
_cell.angle_beta   90.00
_cell.angle_gamma   90.00
#
_symmetry.space_group_name_H-M   'P 1'
#
loop_
_entity.id
_entity.type
_entity.pdbx_description
1 polymer ?
#
loop_
_entity_poly.entity_id
_entity_poly.type
_entity_poly.pdbx_seq_one_letter_code
_entity_poly.pdbx_strand_id
1 'polypeptide(L)'
;ASAIVNIADNDPPQVSVVATDANAAETLLGTIPNPGQYTLTRTGPTTSSLTVNVALSGTATNGTDYTIIPTTVTFAAGSSTAVVNLSV
;
A
#
# COMPACT_ATOMS: atom_id res chain seq x y z
N ALA A 1 42.60 -4.99 -25.56
CA ALA A 1 41.23 -4.53 -25.83
C ALA A 1 40.33 -5.06 -24.73
N SER A 2 39.50 -4.21 -24.13
CA SER A 2 38.50 -4.61 -23.13
C SER A 2 37.13 -4.20 -23.62
N ALA A 3 36.14 -5.07 -23.44
CA ALA A 3 34.73 -4.79 -23.70
C ALA A 3 33.96 -4.82 -22.38
N ILE A 4 33.00 -3.90 -22.24
CA ILE A 4 32.06 -3.86 -21.12
C ILE A 4 30.71 -4.33 -21.66
N VAL A 5 30.07 -5.27 -20.95
CA VAL A 5 28.67 -5.65 -21.19
C VAL A 5 27.85 -5.08 -20.04
N ASN A 6 26.92 -4.18 -20.37
CA ASN A 6 25.93 -3.70 -19.42
C ASN A 6 24.68 -4.59 -19.54
N ILE A 7 24.36 -5.34 -18.48
CA ILE A 7 23.05 -5.96 -18.33
C ILE A 7 22.14 -4.92 -17.69
N ALA A 8 21.10 -4.49 -18.40
CA ALA A 8 20.06 -3.66 -17.82
C ALA A 8 19.14 -4.55 -16.98
N ASP A 9 19.04 -4.26 -15.69
CA ASP A 9 17.98 -4.80 -14.83
C ASP A 9 16.66 -4.12 -15.25
N ASN A 10 15.86 -4.82 -16.05
CA ASN A 10 14.66 -4.31 -16.71
C ASN A 10 13.38 -4.94 -16.17
N ASP A 11 13.43 -5.59 -15.00
CA ASP A 11 12.25 -6.16 -14.39
C ASP A 11 11.27 -5.04 -13.97
N PRO A 12 10.00 -5.10 -14.39
CA PRO A 12 9.01 -4.14 -13.97
C PRO A 12 8.81 -4.23 -12.45
N PRO A 13 8.53 -3.10 -11.76
CA PRO A 13 8.30 -3.14 -10.34
C PRO A 13 7.10 -4.03 -10.02
N GLN A 14 7.28 -4.97 -9.09
CA GLN A 14 6.18 -5.77 -8.57
C GLN A 14 5.70 -5.21 -7.24
N VAL A 15 4.39 -5.24 -7.01
CA VAL A 15 3.77 -4.73 -5.79
C VAL A 15 2.99 -5.84 -5.11
N SER A 16 3.29 -6.08 -3.84
CA SER A 16 2.51 -6.90 -2.94
C SER A 16 1.79 -6.03 -1.91
N VAL A 17 0.69 -6.54 -1.36
CA VAL A 17 -0.07 -5.90 -0.29
C VAL A 17 -0.26 -6.89 0.85
N VAL A 18 -0.06 -6.42 2.08
CA VAL A 18 -0.25 -7.21 3.30
C VAL A 18 -1.03 -6.36 4.30
N ALA A 19 -2.08 -6.93 4.90
CA ALA A 19 -2.68 -6.34 6.09
C ALA A 19 -1.70 -6.48 7.26
N THR A 20 -1.05 -5.38 7.64
CA THR A 20 -0.14 -5.33 8.78
C THR A 20 -0.89 -5.19 10.10
N ASP A 21 -2.11 -4.65 10.03
CA ASP A 21 -3.13 -4.78 11.06
C ASP A 21 -4.47 -5.14 10.39
N ALA A 22 -4.87 -6.39 10.52
CA ALA A 22 -6.05 -6.95 9.87
C ALA A 22 -7.34 -6.77 10.69
N ASN A 23 -7.25 -6.37 11.96
CA ASN A 23 -8.40 -6.30 12.85
C ASN A 23 -8.76 -4.85 13.12
N ALA A 24 -9.64 -4.28 12.30
CA ALA A 24 -10.21 -2.96 12.53
C ALA A 24 -11.67 -3.08 13.02
N ALA A 25 -12.15 -2.11 13.79
CA ALA A 25 -13.54 -2.06 14.24
C ALA A 25 -14.04 -0.61 14.36
N GLU A 26 -15.29 -0.37 13.95
CA GLU A 26 -15.95 0.94 14.02
C GLU A 26 -15.77 1.62 15.39
N THR A 27 -15.53 2.94 15.38
CA THR A 27 -15.49 3.72 16.61
C THR A 27 -16.90 4.09 17.04
N LEU A 28 -17.37 3.46 18.12
CA LEU A 28 -18.65 3.78 18.76
C LEU A 28 -18.44 4.71 19.96
N LEU A 29 -19.46 5.49 20.31
CA LEU A 29 -19.38 6.37 21.49
C LEU A 29 -19.13 5.53 22.75
N GLY A 30 -18.00 5.79 23.42
CA GLY A 30 -17.59 5.08 24.62
C GLY A 30 -16.74 3.82 24.38
N THR A 31 -16.35 3.52 23.14
CA THR A 31 -15.35 2.46 22.84
C THR A 31 -13.97 3.05 22.60
N ILE A 32 -12.94 2.20 22.76
CA ILE A 32 -11.58 2.54 22.34
C ILE A 32 -11.50 2.34 20.82
N PRO A 33 -11.04 3.34 20.04
CA PRO A 33 -10.85 3.17 18.60
C PRO A 33 -9.91 2.02 18.27
N ASN A 34 -10.26 1.22 17.26
CA ASN A 34 -9.46 0.10 16.79
C ASN A 34 -9.21 0.23 15.27
N PRO A 35 -8.20 1.02 14.85
CA PRO A 35 -7.87 1.20 13.44
C PRO A 35 -7.29 -0.08 12.83
N GLY A 36 -7.21 -0.11 11.50
CA GLY A 36 -6.48 -1.14 10.75
C GLY A 36 -5.35 -0.55 9.94
N GLN A 37 -4.56 -1.41 9.30
CA GLN A 37 -3.48 -0.99 8.42
C GLN A 37 -3.17 -2.04 7.37
N TYR A 38 -2.88 -1.60 6.15
CA TYR A 38 -2.15 -2.42 5.19
C TYR A 38 -0.91 -1.70 4.67
N THR A 39 0.09 -2.50 4.33
CA THR A 39 1.36 -2.04 3.77
C THR A 39 1.54 -2.65 2.40
N LEU A 40 1.86 -1.80 1.42
CA LEU A 40 2.30 -2.24 0.11
C LEU A 40 3.82 -2.25 0.06
N THR A 41 4.38 -3.30 -0.52
CA THR A 41 5.81 -3.44 -0.76
C THR A 41 6.07 -3.53 -2.26
N ARG A 42 6.98 -2.70 -2.74
CA ARG A 42 7.48 -2.69 -4.11
C ARG A 42 8.86 -3.37 -4.17
N THR A 43 9.01 -4.35 -5.05
CA THR A 43 10.30 -4.89 -5.47
C THR A 43 10.66 -4.39 -6.87
N GLY A 44 11.96 -4.41 -7.22
CA GLY A 44 12.46 -3.84 -8.46
C GLY A 44 12.79 -2.34 -8.36
N PRO A 45 12.82 -1.61 -9.48
CA PRO A 45 13.28 -0.23 -9.53
C PRO A 45 12.47 0.74 -8.65
N THR A 46 13.17 1.50 -7.79
CA THR A 46 12.55 2.54 -6.95
C THR A 46 12.81 3.96 -7.42
N THR A 47 13.59 4.15 -8.48
CA THR A 47 14.08 5.45 -8.95
C THR A 47 12.97 6.43 -9.35
N SER A 48 11.82 5.91 -9.79
CA SER A 48 10.62 6.69 -10.11
C SER A 48 9.50 6.45 -9.10
N SER A 49 8.60 7.41 -8.94
CA SER A 49 7.35 7.20 -8.20
C SER A 49 6.48 6.16 -8.91
N LEU A 50 5.72 5.38 -8.15
CA LEU A 50 4.75 4.42 -8.68
C LEU A 50 3.40 4.65 -8.01
N THR A 51 2.35 4.90 -8.78
CA THR A 51 0.97 4.93 -8.29
C THR A 51 0.28 3.63 -8.64
N VAL A 52 -0.35 3.00 -7.65
CA VAL A 52 -1.13 1.78 -7.81
C VAL A 52 -2.56 2.00 -7.39
N ASN A 53 -3.48 1.29 -8.05
CA ASN A 53 -4.88 1.25 -7.67
C ASN A 53 -5.12 0.01 -6.81
N VAL A 54 -5.81 0.18 -5.69
CA VAL A 54 -6.19 -0.89 -4.75
C VAL A 54 -7.70 -1.04 -4.79
N ALA A 55 -8.16 -2.27 -5.01
CA ALA A 55 -9.57 -2.62 -4.89
C ALA A 55 -9.86 -3.05 -3.46
N LEU A 56 -10.93 -2.51 -2.88
CA LEU A 56 -11.45 -2.93 -1.60
C LEU A 56 -12.52 -4.02 -1.83
N SER A 57 -12.53 -5.03 -0.99
CA SER A 57 -13.50 -6.13 -1.01
C SER A 57 -13.91 -6.50 0.41
N GLY A 58 -14.96 -7.32 0.54
CA GLY A 58 -15.55 -7.70 1.82
C GLY A 58 -16.97 -7.14 1.98
N THR A 59 -17.51 -7.24 3.19
CA THR A 59 -18.86 -6.78 3.52
C THR A 59 -18.89 -5.35 4.04
N ALA A 60 -17.77 -4.83 4.52
CA ALA A 60 -17.69 -3.50 5.10
C ALA A 60 -17.58 -2.42 4.02
N THR A 61 -18.28 -1.31 4.22
CA THR A 61 -18.44 -0.21 3.25
C THR A 61 -17.47 0.92 3.54
N ASN A 62 -16.64 1.25 2.55
CA ASN A 62 -15.70 2.38 2.63
C ASN A 62 -16.45 3.72 2.77
N GLY A 63 -16.14 4.48 3.82
CA GLY A 63 -16.81 5.74 4.16
C GLY A 63 -18.04 5.60 5.07
N THR A 64 -18.48 4.37 5.36
CA THR A 64 -19.55 4.09 6.34
C THR A 64 -18.99 3.37 7.56
N ASP A 65 -18.37 2.21 7.34
CA ASP A 65 -17.86 1.35 8.42
C ASP A 65 -16.38 1.66 8.75
N TYR A 66 -15.72 2.39 7.84
CA TYR A 66 -14.38 2.94 7.99
C TYR A 66 -14.37 4.35 7.45
N THR A 67 -13.45 5.19 7.94
CA THR A 67 -13.11 6.44 7.24
C THR A 67 -12.69 6.15 5.80
N ILE A 68 -12.86 7.15 4.92
CA ILE A 68 -12.58 6.97 3.49
C ILE A 68 -11.12 6.50 3.29
N ILE A 69 -10.97 5.26 2.87
CA ILE A 69 -9.69 4.66 2.49
C ILE A 69 -9.41 5.05 1.03
N PRO A 70 -8.27 5.68 0.72
CA PRO A 70 -7.91 5.96 -0.66
C PRO A 70 -7.68 4.65 -1.42
N THR A 71 -8.25 4.56 -2.62
CA THR A 71 -8.03 3.45 -3.55
C THR A 71 -6.83 3.68 -4.46
N THR A 72 -6.14 4.81 -4.31
CA THR A 72 -4.89 5.14 -4.99
C THR A 72 -3.77 5.27 -3.96
N VAL A 73 -2.68 4.54 -4.18
CA VAL A 73 -1.52 4.57 -3.28
C VAL A 73 -0.27 4.88 -4.09
N THR A 74 0.50 5.85 -3.62
CA THR A 74 1.73 6.29 -4.32
C THR A 74 2.96 5.94 -3.52
N PHE A 75 3.86 5.17 -4.14
CA PHE A 75 5.25 5.06 -3.72
C PHE A 75 6.00 6.30 -4.21
N ALA A 76 6.61 7.03 -3.28
CA ALA A 76 7.56 8.09 -3.64
C ALA A 76 8.79 7.50 -4.36
N ALA A 77 9.46 8.33 -5.16
CA ALA A 77 10.78 7.98 -5.69
C ALA A 77 11.74 7.65 -4.53
N GLY A 78 12.48 6.56 -4.67
CA GLY A 78 13.34 5.98 -3.64
C GLY A 78 12.62 5.09 -2.62
N SER A 79 11.28 5.08 -2.54
CA SER A 79 10.56 4.26 -1.56
C SER A 79 10.18 2.88 -2.09
N SER A 80 10.47 1.83 -1.33
CA SER A 80 9.96 0.47 -1.57
C SER A 80 8.70 0.17 -0.77
N THR A 81 8.24 1.07 0.10
CA THR A 81 7.07 0.85 0.96
C THR A 81 6.08 2.01 0.88
N ALA A 82 4.80 1.68 1.00
CA ALA A 82 3.72 2.63 1.18
C ALA A 82 2.74 2.07 2.21
N VAL A 83 2.41 2.87 3.23
CA VAL A 83 1.54 2.46 4.34
C VAL A 83 0.21 3.17 4.20
N VAL A 84 -0.89 2.43 4.35
CA VAL A 84 -2.24 2.99 4.38
C VAL A 84 -2.89 2.64 5.70
N ASN A 85 -3.25 3.67 6.46
CA ASN A 85 -3.99 3.52 7.70
C ASN A 85 -5.49 3.53 7.41
N LEU A 86 -6.21 2.62 8.05
CA LEU A 86 -7.66 2.56 8.05
C LEU A 86 -8.10 3.16 9.38
N SER A 87 -8.63 4.38 9.35
CA SER A 87 -9.23 4.95 10.55
C SER A 87 -10.70 4.52 10.59
N VAL A 88 -11.23 4.34 11.80
CA VAL A 88 -12.57 3.84 12.13
C VAL A 88 -13.34 4.86 12.94
#